data_AF-A0A1B8XXY5-F1
#
_entry.id   AF-A0A1B8XXY5-F1
#
_cell.length_a   1.000
_cell.length_b   1.000
_cell.length_c   1.000
_cell.angle_alpha   90.00
_cell.angle_beta   90.00
_cell.angle_gamma   90.00
#
_symmetry.space_group_name_H-M   'P 1'
#
loop_
_entity.id
_entity.type
_entity.pdbx_description
1 polymer ?
#
loop_
_entity_poly.entity_id
_entity_poly.type
_entity_poly.pdbx_seq_one_letter_code
_entity_poly.pdbx_strand_id
1 'polypeptide(L)'
;GLTRVKSASDAVGVVLKELKRQSGGGAYQMLVSVDGVNALWGRSTLRKEDKSLVPPEELTLVHNLRKMVQNDWTGGAIVLTVTQAGSLYTPACAYLPHHLLGKEGFDALDPFVPIQVPNYNEKEFESCYQYYLERKWLQHHKAHTPEGKAELRFLSDSNPKQLDKICAFL
;
A
#
# COMPACT_ATOMS: atom_id res chain seq x y z
N GLY A 1 -20.45 -12.09 -11.37
CA GLY A 1 -20.01 -11.04 -10.45
C GLY A 1 -20.53 -9.67 -10.85
N LEU A 2 -20.24 -9.21 -12.07
CA LEU A 2 -20.56 -7.84 -12.50
C LEU A 2 -22.06 -7.58 -12.73
N THR A 3 -22.79 -8.51 -13.33
CA THR A 3 -24.24 -8.40 -13.56
C THR A 3 -25.09 -8.69 -12.32
N ARG A 4 -24.53 -9.40 -11.33
CA ARG A 4 -25.22 -9.79 -10.09
C ARG A 4 -24.34 -9.52 -8.88
N VAL A 5 -24.48 -8.31 -8.34
CA VAL A 5 -23.69 -7.80 -7.20
C VAL A 5 -23.80 -8.70 -5.96
N LYS A 6 -24.97 -9.30 -5.71
CA LYS A 6 -25.19 -10.22 -4.57
C LYS A 6 -24.22 -11.42 -4.53
N SER A 7 -23.70 -11.85 -5.67
CA SER A 7 -22.75 -12.97 -5.78
C SER A 7 -21.35 -12.50 -6.19
N ALA A 8 -21.07 -11.20 -6.10
CA ALA A 8 -19.78 -10.64 -6.51
C ALA A 8 -18.64 -11.10 -5.59
N SER A 9 -18.85 -11.07 -4.27
CA SER A 9 -17.83 -11.49 -3.29
C SER A 9 -17.41 -12.95 -3.48
N ASP A 10 -18.38 -13.84 -3.74
CA ASP A 10 -18.11 -15.25 -4.01
C ASP A 10 -17.37 -15.44 -5.34
N ALA A 11 -17.80 -14.71 -6.37
CA ALA A 11 -17.15 -14.76 -7.69
C ALA A 11 -15.68 -14.33 -7.58
N VAL A 12 -15.35 -13.30 -6.80
CA VAL A 12 -13.96 -12.90 -6.53
C VAL A 12 -13.19 -14.03 -5.88
N GLY A 13 -13.76 -14.68 -4.84
CA GLY A 13 -13.11 -15.81 -4.18
C GLY A 13 -12.82 -16.98 -5.12
N VAL A 14 -13.76 -17.33 -6.00
CA VAL A 14 -13.58 -18.40 -6.99
C VAL A 14 -12.50 -18.03 -8.00
N VAL A 15 -12.49 -16.80 -8.51
CA VAL A 15 -11.46 -16.33 -9.45
C VAL A 15 -10.08 -16.39 -8.82
N LEU A 16 -9.91 -15.88 -7.60
CA LEU A 16 -8.64 -15.95 -6.88
C LEU A 16 -8.16 -17.39 -6.68
N LYS A 17 -9.06 -18.28 -6.26
CA LYS A 17 -8.76 -19.70 -6.08
C LYS A 17 -8.32 -20.37 -7.39
N GLU A 18 -9.00 -20.07 -8.49
CA GLU A 18 -8.71 -20.68 -9.78
C GLU A 18 -7.39 -20.19 -10.37
N LEU A 19 -7.13 -18.88 -10.28
CA LEU A 19 -5.86 -18.29 -10.66
C LEU A 19 -4.70 -18.91 -9.90
N LYS A 20 -4.85 -19.09 -8.58
CA LYS A 20 -3.84 -19.74 -7.74
C LYS A 20 -3.64 -21.22 -8.08
N ARG A 21 -4.71 -21.92 -8.47
CA ARG A 21 -4.63 -23.33 -8.88
C ARG A 21 -3.87 -23.49 -10.21
N GLN A 22 -4.08 -22.59 -11.15
CA GLN A 22 -3.50 -22.68 -12.49
C GLN A 22 -2.08 -22.10 -12.61
N SER A 23 -1.61 -21.29 -11.65
CA SER A 23 -0.28 -20.65 -11.70
C SER A 23 0.89 -21.64 -11.74
N GLY A 24 0.76 -22.79 -11.08
CA GLY A 24 1.79 -23.84 -11.09
C GLY A 24 1.94 -24.56 -12.43
N GLY A 25 1.01 -24.38 -13.38
CA GLY A 25 1.00 -25.06 -14.67
C GLY A 25 1.91 -24.44 -15.74
N GLY A 26 2.57 -23.30 -15.45
CA GLY A 26 3.50 -22.65 -16.38
C GLY A 26 2.86 -21.93 -17.57
N ALA A 27 1.53 -21.87 -17.65
CA ALA A 27 0.81 -21.18 -18.72
C ALA A 27 0.96 -19.65 -18.65
N TYR A 28 1.18 -19.11 -17.45
CA TYR A 28 1.35 -17.68 -17.20
C TYR A 28 2.17 -17.45 -15.93
N GLN A 29 2.69 -16.23 -15.78
CA GLN A 29 3.33 -15.76 -14.56
C GLN A 29 2.36 -14.85 -13.80
N MET A 30 2.18 -15.12 -12.50
CA MET A 30 1.27 -14.33 -11.66
C MET A 30 2.02 -13.29 -10.83
N LEU A 31 1.48 -12.07 -10.76
CA LEU A 31 1.90 -11.06 -9.79
C LEU A 31 0.71 -10.73 -8.88
N VAL A 32 0.89 -10.91 -7.57
CA VAL A 32 -0.08 -10.47 -6.55
C VAL A 32 0.46 -9.22 -5.88
N SER A 33 -0.11 -8.06 -6.22
CA SER A 33 0.24 -6.78 -5.58
C SER A 33 -0.87 -6.34 -4.63
N VAL A 34 -0.56 -6.19 -3.34
CA VAL A 34 -1.53 -5.72 -2.33
C VAL A 34 -0.98 -4.48 -1.63
N ASP A 35 -1.74 -3.39 -1.73
CA ASP A 35 -1.45 -2.18 -0.97
C ASP A 35 -2.12 -2.19 0.40
N GLY A 36 -1.40 -1.77 1.43
CA GLY A 36 -1.90 -1.70 2.81
C GLY A 36 -2.26 -3.06 3.41
N VAL A 37 -1.39 -4.06 3.24
CA VAL A 37 -1.64 -5.45 3.65
C VAL A 37 -1.92 -5.61 5.16
N ASN A 38 -1.48 -4.65 5.98
CA ASN A 38 -1.76 -4.61 7.41
C ASN A 38 -3.25 -4.53 7.76
N ALA A 39 -4.12 -4.10 6.84
CA ALA A 39 -5.57 -4.16 7.03
C ALA A 39 -6.11 -5.61 7.10
N LEU A 40 -5.40 -6.59 6.50
CA LEU A 40 -5.84 -7.98 6.49
C LEU A 40 -5.81 -8.60 7.90
N TRP A 41 -4.86 -8.22 8.76
CA TRP A 41 -4.71 -8.73 10.14
C TRP A 41 -4.99 -7.68 11.22
N GLY A 42 -5.42 -6.49 10.83
CA GLY A 42 -5.78 -5.41 11.74
C GLY A 42 -7.16 -5.59 12.39
N ARG A 43 -7.77 -4.48 12.82
CA ARG A 43 -9.15 -4.45 13.31
C ARG A 43 -10.07 -3.84 12.27
N SER A 44 -11.31 -4.32 12.18
CA SER A 44 -12.34 -3.69 11.35
C SER A 44 -13.15 -2.66 12.16
N THR A 45 -13.69 -1.65 11.47
CA THR A 45 -14.67 -0.71 12.04
C THR A 45 -16.12 -1.17 11.85
N LEU A 46 -16.34 -2.30 11.18
CA LEU A 46 -17.66 -2.81 10.87
C LEU A 46 -18.31 -3.39 12.13
N ARG A 47 -19.63 -3.21 12.23
CA ARG A 47 -20.42 -3.70 13.36
C ARG A 47 -21.56 -4.59 12.87
N LYS A 48 -21.83 -5.66 13.62
CA LYS A 48 -23.01 -6.50 13.45
C LYS A 48 -24.26 -5.76 13.96
N GLU A 49 -25.43 -6.33 13.73
CA GLU A 49 -26.71 -5.75 14.17
C GLU A 49 -26.79 -5.59 15.71
N ASP A 50 -26.12 -6.48 16.44
CA ASP A 50 -25.97 -6.43 17.91
C ASP A 50 -24.95 -5.37 18.40
N LYS A 51 -24.39 -4.56 17.49
CA LYS A 51 -23.34 -3.55 17.72
C LYS A 51 -21.97 -4.11 18.10
N SER A 52 -21.77 -5.43 18.11
CA SER A 52 -20.44 -6.03 18.24
C SER A 52 -19.58 -5.76 17.02
N LEU A 53 -18.25 -5.71 17.21
CA LEU A 53 -17.30 -5.51 16.11
C LEU A 53 -17.15 -6.80 15.29
N VAL A 54 -17.09 -6.67 13.97
CA VAL A 54 -16.84 -7.79 13.06
C VAL A 54 -15.33 -8.01 12.95
N PRO A 55 -14.80 -9.21 13.27
CA PRO A 55 -13.40 -9.49 13.05
C PRO A 55 -13.10 -9.57 11.53
N PRO A 56 -11.89 -9.18 11.06
CA PRO A 56 -11.59 -9.17 9.63
C PRO A 56 -11.71 -10.54 8.97
N GLU A 57 -11.50 -11.62 9.71
CA GLU A 57 -11.61 -13.00 9.21
C GLU A 57 -13.04 -13.41 8.81
N GLU A 58 -14.06 -12.79 9.39
CA GLU A 58 -15.46 -13.00 9.00
C GLU A 58 -15.79 -12.33 7.65
N LEU A 59 -14.95 -11.41 7.18
CA LEU A 59 -15.14 -10.72 5.91
C LEU A 59 -14.64 -11.61 4.76
N THR A 60 -15.57 -12.06 3.91
CA THR A 60 -15.29 -12.99 2.79
C THR A 60 -14.13 -12.54 1.89
N LEU A 61 -14.04 -11.23 1.58
CA LEU A 61 -12.96 -10.70 0.75
C LEU A 61 -11.60 -10.75 1.45
N VAL A 62 -11.53 -10.42 2.73
CA VAL A 62 -10.31 -10.48 3.53
C VAL A 62 -9.84 -11.92 3.67
N HIS A 63 -10.76 -12.84 3.96
CA HIS A 63 -10.47 -14.27 4.05
C HIS A 63 -9.87 -14.83 2.75
N ASN A 64 -10.46 -14.48 1.60
CA ASN A 64 -9.96 -14.94 0.31
C ASN A 64 -8.61 -14.29 -0.06
N LEU A 65 -8.39 -13.02 0.29
CA LEU A 65 -7.11 -12.35 0.06
C LEU A 65 -5.99 -12.92 0.94
N ARG A 66 -6.25 -13.22 2.22
CA ARG A 66 -5.28 -13.89 3.10
C ARG A 66 -4.78 -15.20 2.48
N LYS A 67 -5.66 -15.97 1.83
CA LYS A 67 -5.28 -17.20 1.11
C LYS A 67 -4.41 -16.93 -0.12
N MET A 68 -4.54 -15.79 -0.79
CA MET A 68 -3.69 -15.46 -1.94
C MET A 68 -2.27 -15.06 -1.55
N VAL A 69 -2.13 -14.49 -0.35
CA VAL A 69 -0.85 -14.01 0.18
C VAL A 69 -0.01 -15.16 0.77
N GLN A 70 -0.60 -16.34 0.98
CA GLN A 70 0.14 -17.54 1.38
C GLN A 70 1.09 -18.04 0.29
N ASN A 71 2.21 -18.62 0.71
CA ASN A 71 3.31 -19.12 -0.14
C ASN A 71 3.14 -20.58 -0.60
N ASP A 72 1.91 -21.08 -0.68
CA ASP A 72 1.53 -22.44 -1.07
C ASP A 72 1.36 -22.63 -2.59
N TRP A 73 1.79 -21.66 -3.40
CA TRP A 73 1.69 -21.70 -4.86
C TRP A 73 2.98 -21.21 -5.53
N THR A 74 3.18 -21.60 -6.80
CA THR A 74 4.39 -21.31 -7.59
C THR A 74 4.05 -20.66 -8.92
N GLY A 75 5.05 -20.16 -9.65
CA GLY A 75 4.83 -19.51 -10.95
C GLY A 75 4.49 -18.02 -10.85
N GLY A 76 4.91 -17.35 -9.77
CA GLY A 76 4.70 -15.92 -9.61
C GLY A 76 5.39 -15.30 -8.41
N ALA A 77 5.06 -14.05 -8.14
CA ALA A 77 5.60 -13.27 -7.02
C ALA A 77 4.48 -12.51 -6.30
N ILE A 78 4.68 -12.29 -5.00
CA ILE A 78 3.79 -11.51 -4.14
C ILE A 78 4.56 -10.25 -3.73
N VAL A 79 4.00 -9.08 -4.02
CA VAL A 79 4.55 -7.78 -3.64
C VAL A 79 3.54 -7.09 -2.73
N LEU A 80 3.95 -6.82 -1.50
CA LEU A 80 3.08 -6.27 -0.47
C LEU A 80 3.66 -4.95 0.00
N THR A 81 2.80 -3.98 0.28
CA THR A 81 3.16 -2.76 0.99
C THR A 81 2.41 -2.70 2.31
N VAL A 82 3.09 -2.18 3.33
CA VAL A 82 2.46 -1.80 4.59
C VAL A 82 2.16 -0.31 4.54
N THR A 83 1.02 0.11 5.08
CA THR A 83 0.65 1.53 5.12
C THR A 83 0.22 1.96 6.52
N GLN A 84 0.75 3.10 6.94
CA GLN A 84 0.23 3.82 8.09
C GLN A 84 -0.99 4.67 7.69
N ALA A 85 -1.00 5.22 6.48
CA ALA A 85 -2.09 6.08 6.01
C ALA A 85 -3.38 5.26 5.85
N GLY A 86 -4.41 5.59 6.64
CA GLY A 86 -5.67 4.83 6.66
C GLY A 86 -5.63 3.57 7.51
N SER A 87 -4.52 3.30 8.23
CA SER A 87 -4.47 2.22 9.20
C SER A 87 -5.40 2.51 10.38
N LEU A 88 -6.07 1.46 10.84
CA LEU A 88 -7.00 1.54 11.97
C LEU A 88 -6.27 1.16 13.25
N TYR A 89 -6.41 2.00 14.27
CA TYR A 89 -5.86 1.74 15.62
C TYR A 89 -4.34 1.57 15.69
N THR A 90 -3.59 2.13 14.74
CA THR A 90 -2.12 2.20 14.83
C THR A 90 -1.68 3.64 15.13
N PRO A 91 -0.59 3.84 15.89
CA PRO A 91 -0.09 5.18 16.17
C PRO A 91 0.45 5.83 14.89
N ALA A 92 0.31 7.15 14.79
CA ALA A 92 0.66 7.91 13.58
C ALA A 92 2.13 7.77 13.15
N CYS A 93 3.03 7.47 14.09
CA CYS A 93 4.47 7.35 13.84
C CYS A 93 4.92 5.90 13.58
N ALA A 94 4.03 4.90 13.56
CA ALA A 94 4.42 3.53 13.27
C ALA A 94 4.63 3.33 11.76
N TYR A 95 5.86 2.97 11.37
CA TYR A 95 6.21 2.62 10.00
C TYR A 95 6.89 1.24 9.89
N LEU A 96 7.29 0.65 11.00
CA LEU A 96 7.96 -0.66 11.00
C LEU A 96 6.97 -1.78 10.67
N PRO A 97 7.32 -2.75 9.80
CA PRO A 97 6.45 -3.85 9.43
C PRO A 97 5.91 -4.62 10.64
N HIS A 98 6.75 -4.90 11.64
CA HIS A 98 6.35 -5.60 12.86
C HIS A 98 5.26 -4.86 13.66
N HIS A 99 5.34 -3.53 13.72
CA HIS A 99 4.34 -2.72 14.44
C HIS A 99 3.03 -2.60 13.64
N LEU A 100 3.10 -2.51 12.31
CA LEU A 100 1.92 -2.34 11.47
C LEU A 100 1.15 -3.65 11.25
N LEU A 101 1.86 -4.77 11.05
CA LEU A 101 1.26 -6.08 10.83
C LEU A 101 0.79 -6.75 12.13
N GLY A 102 1.40 -6.38 13.26
CA GLY A 102 1.24 -7.10 14.52
C GLY A 102 1.84 -8.51 14.46
N LYS A 103 1.68 -9.27 15.54
CA LYS A 103 2.21 -10.65 15.64
C LYS A 103 1.61 -11.56 14.56
N GLU A 104 0.28 -11.60 14.46
CA GLU A 104 -0.42 -12.50 13.54
C GLU A 104 -0.06 -12.25 12.07
N GLY A 105 -0.01 -10.99 11.64
CA GLY A 105 0.34 -10.65 10.26
C GLY A 105 1.81 -10.88 9.95
N PHE A 106 2.69 -10.66 10.92
CA PHE A 106 4.12 -10.92 10.76
C PHE A 106 4.40 -12.43 10.65
N ASP A 107 3.83 -13.22 11.56
CA ASP A 107 3.97 -14.69 11.57
C ASP A 107 3.36 -15.33 10.33
N ALA A 108 2.25 -14.77 9.80
CA ALA A 108 1.62 -15.27 8.57
C ALA A 108 2.41 -14.99 7.29
N LEU A 109 3.27 -13.97 7.30
CA LEU A 109 4.10 -13.58 6.15
C LEU A 109 5.53 -14.12 6.23
N ASP A 110 5.95 -14.65 7.37
CA ASP A 110 7.29 -15.19 7.58
C ASP A 110 7.49 -16.49 6.78
N PRO A 111 8.56 -16.63 5.96
CA PRO A 111 9.61 -15.65 5.66
C PRO A 111 9.27 -14.69 4.50
N PHE A 112 9.61 -13.41 4.66
CA PHE A 112 9.49 -12.38 3.62
C PHE A 112 10.75 -11.51 3.50
N VAL A 113 10.89 -10.80 2.37
CA VAL A 113 12.00 -9.87 2.13
C VAL A 113 11.53 -8.44 2.42
N PRO A 114 11.95 -7.81 3.54
CA PRO A 114 11.61 -6.42 3.83
C PRO A 114 12.39 -5.47 2.92
N ILE A 115 11.69 -4.55 2.27
CA ILE A 115 12.30 -3.49 1.44
C ILE A 115 11.98 -2.14 2.09
N GLN A 116 13.02 -1.41 2.48
CA GLN A 116 12.87 -0.06 3.02
C GLN A 116 12.79 0.96 1.88
N VAL A 117 11.82 1.86 1.96
CA VAL A 117 11.68 3.02 1.04
C VAL A 117 12.03 4.30 1.81
N PRO A 118 13.23 4.88 1.59
CA PRO A 118 13.63 6.12 2.25
C PRO A 118 13.02 7.36 1.57
N ASN A 119 13.26 8.54 2.16
CA ASN A 119 13.03 9.83 1.52
C ASN A 119 13.96 10.02 0.29
N TYR A 120 13.69 11.05 -0.52
CA TYR A 120 14.50 11.33 -1.69
C TYR A 120 15.97 11.57 -1.35
N ASN A 121 16.86 11.00 -2.15
CA ASN A 121 18.25 11.42 -2.18
C ASN A 121 18.39 12.77 -2.94
N GLU A 122 19.59 13.35 -2.90
CA GLU A 122 19.87 14.64 -3.55
C GLU A 122 19.51 14.68 -5.04
N LYS A 123 19.81 13.60 -5.77
CA LYS A 123 19.60 13.53 -7.21
C LYS A 123 18.13 13.33 -7.55
N GLU A 124 17.41 12.53 -6.76
CA GLU A 124 15.97 12.32 -6.91
C GLU A 124 15.19 13.59 -6.62
N PHE A 125 15.56 14.32 -5.56
CA PHE A 125 14.98 15.63 -5.26
C PHE A 125 15.21 16.60 -6.42
N GLU A 126 16.44 16.67 -6.93
CA GLU A 126 16.75 17.53 -8.08
C GLU A 126 15.90 17.19 -9.29
N SER A 127 15.83 15.90 -9.63
CA SER A 127 15.10 15.43 -10.79
C SER A 127 13.60 15.74 -10.67
N CYS A 128 13.03 15.56 -9.48
CA CYS A 128 11.63 15.89 -9.19
C CYS A 128 11.36 17.40 -9.28
N TYR A 129 12.26 18.22 -8.72
CA TYR A 129 12.17 19.67 -8.78
C TYR A 129 12.24 20.19 -10.22
N GLN A 130 13.21 19.71 -11.01
CA GLN A 130 13.33 20.06 -12.43
C GLN A 130 12.07 19.65 -13.22
N TYR A 131 11.51 18.47 -12.95
CA TYR A 131 10.25 18.04 -13.55
C TYR A 131 9.10 19.03 -13.27
N TYR A 132 8.97 19.52 -12.04
CA TYR A 132 7.95 20.52 -11.71
C TYR A 132 8.18 21.86 -12.41
N LEU A 133 9.44 22.29 -12.59
CA LEU A 133 9.77 23.49 -13.35
C LEU A 133 9.41 23.36 -14.83
N GLU A 134 9.78 22.24 -15.47
CA GLU A 134 9.49 21.98 -16.88
C GLU A 134 7.99 21.93 -17.17
N ARG A 135 7.22 21.35 -16.23
CA ARG A 135 5.75 21.31 -16.30
C ARG A 135 5.09 22.65 -15.98
N LYS A 136 5.86 23.67 -15.60
CA LYS A 136 5.34 24.93 -15.04
C LYS A 136 4.35 24.66 -13.91
N TRP A 137 4.65 23.68 -13.05
CA TRP A 137 3.82 23.36 -11.89
C TRP A 137 4.00 24.41 -10.80
N LEU A 138 5.24 24.85 -10.58
CA LEU A 138 5.59 25.92 -9.65
C LEU A 138 5.31 27.27 -10.31
N GLN A 139 4.32 28.01 -9.81
CA GLN A 139 3.94 29.32 -10.36
C GLN A 139 4.66 30.48 -9.66
N HIS A 140 5.04 30.31 -8.39
CA HIS A 140 5.71 31.34 -7.64
C HIS A 140 7.09 31.69 -8.20
N HIS A 141 7.31 32.97 -8.53
CA HIS A 141 8.57 33.48 -9.08
C HIS A 141 9.83 33.13 -8.27
N LYS A 142 9.74 33.10 -6.93
CA LYS A 142 10.89 32.72 -6.08
C LYS A 142 11.18 31.22 -6.05
N ALA A 143 10.24 30.37 -6.49
CA ALA A 143 10.46 28.94 -6.54
C ALA A 143 11.53 28.55 -7.57
N HIS A 144 11.83 29.42 -8.53
CA HIS A 144 12.87 29.24 -9.55
C HIS A 144 14.29 29.59 -9.06
N THR A 145 14.43 30.20 -7.88
CA THR A 145 15.74 30.64 -7.36
C THR A 145 16.38 29.54 -6.52
N PRO A 146 17.73 29.51 -6.40
CA PRO A 146 18.41 28.52 -5.57
C PRO A 146 17.99 28.60 -4.09
N GLU A 147 17.60 29.78 -3.59
CA GLU A 147 17.05 29.96 -2.25
C GLU A 147 15.69 29.29 -2.10
N GLY A 148 14.77 29.50 -3.05
CA GLY A 148 13.46 28.86 -3.02
C GLY A 148 13.54 27.33 -3.07
N LYS A 149 14.48 26.80 -3.85
CA LYS A 149 14.78 25.37 -3.86
C LYS A 149 15.32 24.86 -2.51
N ALA A 150 16.22 25.61 -1.87
CA ALA A 150 16.74 25.25 -0.55
C ALA A 150 15.64 25.26 0.53
N GLU A 151 14.74 26.25 0.48
CA GLU A 151 13.56 26.31 1.35
C GLU A 151 12.61 25.13 1.13
N LEU A 152 12.29 24.80 -0.13
CA LEU A 152 11.47 23.65 -0.48
C LEU A 152 12.05 22.35 0.06
N ARG A 153 13.37 22.18 -0.09
CA ARG A 153 14.07 21.01 0.42
C ARG A 153 14.02 20.94 1.95
N PHE A 154 14.23 22.06 2.62
CA PHE A 154 14.22 22.15 4.08
C PHE A 154 12.82 21.86 4.65
N LEU A 155 11.78 22.49 4.11
CA LEU A 155 10.40 22.32 4.58
C LEU A 155 9.84 20.92 4.30
N SER A 156 10.21 20.32 3.17
CA SER A 156 9.78 18.96 2.83
C SER A 156 10.60 17.86 3.51
N ASP A 157 11.78 18.18 4.04
CA ASP A 157 12.77 17.18 4.52
C ASP A 157 13.07 16.09 3.48
N SER A 158 13.04 16.48 2.19
CA SER A 158 13.12 15.55 1.05
C SER A 158 12.05 14.44 1.06
N ASN A 159 10.96 14.61 1.82
CA ASN A 159 9.85 13.68 1.84
C ASN A 159 8.95 13.91 0.59
N PRO A 160 8.73 12.87 -0.24
CA PRO A 160 7.97 13.00 -1.48
C PRO A 160 6.57 13.59 -1.30
N LYS A 161 5.84 13.12 -0.28
CA LYS A 161 4.47 13.55 0.00
C LYS A 161 4.41 14.99 0.50
N GLN A 162 5.37 15.40 1.33
CA GLN A 162 5.43 16.78 1.81
C GLN A 162 5.83 17.73 0.70
N LEU A 163 6.79 17.34 -0.15
CA LEU A 163 7.20 18.14 -1.30
C LEU A 163 6.02 18.40 -2.24
N ASP A 164 5.30 17.34 -2.65
CA ASP A 164 4.12 17.47 -3.51
C ASP A 164 3.05 18.37 -2.89
N LYS A 165 2.75 18.18 -1.59
CA LYS A 165 1.81 19.03 -0.87
C LYS A 165 2.20 20.50 -0.86
N ILE A 166 3.47 20.80 -0.61
CA ILE A 166 3.98 22.18 -0.57
C ILE A 166 3.92 22.79 -1.98
N CYS A 167 4.37 22.04 -2.99
CA CYS A 167 4.38 22.49 -4.37
C CYS A 167 2.98 22.66 -4.97
N ALA A 168 1.97 21.94 -4.49
CA ALA A 168 0.61 22.01 -5.01
C ALA A 168 -0.09 23.37 -4.82
N PHE A 169 0.38 24.21 -3.89
CA PHE A 169 -0.19 25.55 -3.65
C PHE A 169 0.79 26.70 -3.93
N LEU A 170 1.90 26.44 -4.64
CA LEU A 170 2.95 27.41 -4.96
C LEU A 170 2.87 27.95 -6.40
#